data_AF-A0A2H0RNP0-F1
#
_entry.id   AF-A0A2H0RNP0-F1
#
_cell.length_a   1.000
_cell.length_b   1.000
_cell.length_c   1.000
_cell.angle_alpha   90.00
_cell.angle_beta   90.00
_cell.angle_gamma   90.00
#
_symmetry.space_group_name_H-M   'P 1'
#
loop_
_entity.id
_entity.type
_entity.pdbx_description
1 polymer ?
#
loop_
_entity_poly.entity_id
_entity_poly.type
_entity_poly.pdbx_seq_one_letter_code
_entity_poly.pdbx_strand_id
1 'polypeptide(L)'
;MLKKFLITIGILVSPIVLLIVLFICSEAYGVGLSALGYYVNDTGEEVARIAAEKHDVSICRKMRQTWFVIGPQAGEQRALCIYTYAKLTSDPSACELLMPSAYGWSCLGELSGTVFEGKPCNYSSVRDEVYCNRNFSEGELTIEQPQIEDCNLYSRTDLREWCHFERTKRREGVHECNAINHPMVLDYCEYNYAIKMRDPSLCAAVKDEERRSFCTTYVSLSVKYRGN
;
A
#
# COMPACT_ATOMS: atom_id res chain seq x y z
N MET A 1 50.29 -44.91 -16.03
CA MET A 1 48.85 -44.83 -15.67
C MET A 1 48.60 -44.12 -14.34
N LEU A 2 49.33 -44.43 -13.27
CA LEU A 2 49.12 -43.85 -11.93
C LEU A 2 49.12 -42.30 -11.84
N LYS A 3 50.04 -41.62 -12.55
CA LYS A 3 50.09 -40.15 -12.59
C LYS A 3 48.83 -39.51 -13.20
N LYS A 4 48.22 -40.13 -14.22
CA LYS A 4 46.99 -39.60 -14.82
C LYS A 4 45.79 -39.80 -13.88
N PHE A 5 45.75 -40.90 -13.14
CA PHE A 5 44.68 -41.20 -12.18
C PHE A 5 44.66 -40.22 -10.99
N LEU A 6 45.83 -39.88 -10.43
CA LEU A 6 45.94 -38.94 -9.31
C LEU A 6 45.56 -37.51 -9.69
N ILE A 7 45.90 -37.07 -10.92
CA ILE A 7 45.50 -35.75 -11.43
C ILE A 7 43.97 -35.67 -11.59
N THR A 8 43.33 -36.72 -12.10
CA THR A 8 41.86 -36.74 -12.27
C THR A 8 41.12 -36.71 -10.92
N ILE A 9 41.63 -37.40 -9.89
CA ILE A 9 41.04 -37.35 -8.53
C ILE A 9 41.18 -35.96 -7.91
N GLY A 10 42.35 -35.33 -8.02
CA GLY A 10 42.57 -33.97 -7.49
C GLY A 10 41.63 -32.93 -8.10
N ILE A 11 41.35 -33.05 -9.41
CA ILE A 11 40.43 -32.14 -10.12
C ILE A 11 38.96 -32.36 -9.69
N LEU A 12 38.56 -33.58 -9.31
CA LEU A 12 37.20 -33.89 -8.88
C LEU A 12 36.94 -33.56 -7.39
N VAL A 13 37.92 -33.77 -6.52
CA VAL A 13 37.77 -33.50 -5.08
C VAL A 13 37.82 -32.01 -4.77
N SER A 14 38.63 -31.24 -5.50
CA SER A 14 38.79 -29.79 -5.32
C SER A 14 37.47 -29.00 -5.37
N PRO A 15 36.60 -29.13 -6.39
CA PRO A 15 35.35 -28.38 -6.45
C PRO A 15 34.36 -28.79 -5.37
N ILE A 16 34.33 -30.06 -4.96
CA ILE A 16 33.43 -30.54 -3.89
C ILE A 16 33.85 -29.92 -2.56
N VAL A 17 35.14 -29.95 -2.23
CA VAL A 17 35.66 -29.32 -1.00
C VAL A 17 35.41 -27.82 -1.01
N LEU A 18 35.60 -27.15 -2.15
CA LEU A 18 35.31 -25.73 -2.29
C LEU A 18 33.83 -25.41 -2.04
N LEU A 19 32.91 -26.20 -2.62
CA LEU A 19 31.47 -26.03 -2.40
C LEU A 19 31.08 -26.22 -0.94
N ILE A 20 31.67 -27.22 -0.26
CA ILE A 20 31.44 -27.45 1.18
C ILE A 20 31.92 -26.26 2.00
N VAL A 21 33.12 -25.73 1.71
CA VAL A 21 33.65 -24.55 2.41
C VAL A 21 32.76 -23.33 2.18
N LEU A 22 32.32 -23.09 0.94
CA LEU A 22 31.42 -21.98 0.62
C LEU A 22 30.08 -22.10 1.35
N PHE A 23 29.52 -23.31 1.43
CA PHE A 23 28.28 -23.58 2.16
C PHE A 23 28.44 -23.33 3.67
N ILE A 24 29.53 -23.82 4.29
CA ILE A 24 29.79 -23.59 5.72
C ILE A 24 29.99 -22.08 5.99
N CYS A 25 30.73 -21.39 5.12
CA CYS A 25 30.93 -19.95 5.24
C CYS A 25 29.61 -19.17 5.09
N SER A 26 28.70 -19.56 4.19
CA SER A 26 27.41 -18.88 4.03
C SER A 26 26.51 -19.07 5.24
N GLU A 27 26.48 -20.28 5.83
CA GLU A 27 25.69 -20.55 7.04
C GLU A 27 26.25 -19.80 8.27
N ALA A 28 27.58 -19.84 8.47
CA ALA A 28 28.24 -19.10 9.54
C ALA A 28 28.02 -17.59 9.41
N TYR A 29 28.06 -17.05 8.19
CA TYR A 29 27.74 -15.66 7.92
C TYR A 29 26.28 -15.32 8.25
N GLY A 30 25.33 -16.20 7.88
CA GLY A 30 23.92 -16.05 8.22
C GLY A 30 23.68 -15.99 9.73
N VAL A 31 24.26 -16.92 10.50
CA VAL A 31 24.17 -16.93 11.97
C VAL A 31 24.76 -15.65 12.58
N GLY A 32 25.92 -15.20 12.08
CA GLY A 32 26.55 -13.95 12.52
C GLY A 32 25.66 -12.72 12.27
N LEU A 33 25.03 -12.64 11.11
CA LEU A 33 24.07 -11.57 10.79
C LEU A 33 22.83 -11.63 11.70
N SER A 34 22.27 -12.81 11.93
CA SER A 34 21.13 -12.96 12.85
C SER A 34 21.46 -12.54 14.27
N ALA A 35 22.67 -12.84 14.76
CA ALA A 35 23.14 -12.38 16.07
C ALA A 35 23.25 -10.84 16.16
N LEU A 36 23.48 -10.16 15.04
CA LEU A 36 23.48 -8.70 14.93
C LEU A 36 22.07 -8.10 14.73
N GLY A 37 21.02 -8.93 14.76
CA GLY A 37 19.63 -8.49 14.60
C GLY A 37 19.18 -8.33 13.15
N TYR A 38 19.87 -8.95 12.19
CA TYR A 38 19.38 -9.06 10.82
C TYR A 38 18.43 -10.25 10.66
N TYR A 39 17.47 -10.10 9.76
CA TYR A 39 16.51 -11.13 9.38
C TYR A 39 17.03 -11.82 8.12
N VAL A 40 17.57 -13.04 8.28
CA VAL A 40 18.30 -13.77 7.24
C VAL A 40 17.39 -14.85 6.68
N ASN A 41 17.05 -14.76 5.41
CA ASN A 41 16.15 -15.67 4.70
C ASN A 41 14.68 -15.69 5.20
N ASP A 42 14.33 -14.87 6.19
CA ASP A 42 12.93 -14.62 6.57
C ASP A 42 12.15 -13.94 5.43
N THR A 43 10.86 -14.23 5.33
CA THR A 43 10.00 -13.58 4.33
C THR A 43 9.66 -12.15 4.74
N GLY A 44 9.35 -11.31 3.75
CA GLY A 44 8.97 -9.92 3.97
C GLY A 44 7.73 -9.79 4.86
N GLU A 45 6.77 -10.71 4.74
CA GLU A 45 5.56 -10.71 5.57
C GLU A 45 5.84 -11.03 7.04
N GLU A 46 6.71 -11.99 7.33
CA GLU A 46 7.08 -12.34 8.71
C GLU A 46 7.79 -11.16 9.38
N VAL A 47 8.77 -10.56 8.69
CA VAL A 47 9.49 -9.40 9.20
C VAL A 47 8.56 -8.18 9.34
N ALA A 48 7.57 -8.02 8.46
CA ALA A 48 6.57 -6.96 8.56
C ALA A 48 5.71 -7.06 9.82
N ARG A 49 5.32 -8.28 10.25
CA ARG A 49 4.56 -8.47 11.49
C ARG A 49 5.38 -8.05 12.71
N ILE A 50 6.66 -8.41 12.73
CA ILE A 50 7.59 -8.01 13.80
C ILE A 50 7.80 -6.49 13.79
N ALA A 51 7.92 -5.90 12.60
CA ALA A 51 8.04 -4.46 12.42
C ALA A 51 6.78 -3.74 12.93
N ALA A 52 5.59 -4.26 12.61
CA ALA A 52 4.30 -3.71 13.02
C ALA A 52 4.11 -3.79 14.54
N GLU A 53 4.41 -4.94 15.17
CA GLU A 53 4.35 -5.11 16.63
C GLU A 53 5.26 -4.10 17.36
N LYS A 54 6.40 -3.77 16.76
CA LYS A 54 7.36 -2.81 17.33
C LYS A 54 7.12 -1.36 16.88
N HIS A 55 6.17 -1.12 15.98
CA HIS A 55 5.95 0.16 15.32
C HIS A 55 7.24 0.76 14.72
N ASP A 56 8.08 -0.07 14.10
CA ASP A 56 9.37 0.34 13.53
C ASP A 56 9.59 -0.26 12.12
N VAL A 57 9.24 0.52 11.09
CA VAL A 57 9.46 0.14 9.67
C VAL A 57 10.94 -0.03 9.31
N SER A 58 11.87 0.53 10.10
CA SER A 58 13.31 0.38 9.84
C SER A 58 13.79 -1.06 9.97
N ILE A 59 13.04 -1.90 10.69
CA ILE A 59 13.25 -3.35 10.80
C ILE A 59 13.26 -4.01 9.41
N CYS A 60 12.41 -3.57 8.47
CA CYS A 60 12.42 -4.10 7.10
C CYS A 60 13.77 -3.87 6.39
N ARG A 61 14.55 -2.84 6.74
CA ARG A 61 15.88 -2.58 6.15
C ARG A 61 16.94 -3.59 6.61
N LYS A 62 16.67 -4.30 7.71
CA LYS A 62 17.54 -5.34 8.28
C LYS A 62 17.35 -6.71 7.64
N MET A 63 16.57 -6.82 6.57
CA MET A 63 16.47 -8.06 5.81
C MET A 63 17.72 -8.33 4.96
N ARG A 64 18.20 -9.57 4.95
CA ARG A 64 19.30 -10.07 4.12
C ARG A 64 18.91 -11.43 3.54
N GLN A 65 19.27 -11.67 2.29
CA GLN A 65 19.18 -12.99 1.68
C GLN A 65 20.59 -13.51 1.46
N THR A 66 20.84 -14.74 1.89
CA THR A 66 22.11 -15.43 1.62
C THR A 66 22.01 -16.38 0.44
N TRP A 67 20.79 -16.75 0.03
CA TRP A 67 20.51 -17.66 -1.07
C TRP A 67 19.90 -16.94 -2.29
N PHE A 68 20.62 -16.93 -3.41
CA PHE A 68 20.20 -16.24 -4.65
C PHE A 68 19.56 -17.15 -5.71
N VAL A 69 19.54 -18.47 -5.49
CA VAL A 69 19.31 -19.42 -6.60
C VAL A 69 17.82 -19.64 -6.89
N ILE A 70 16.95 -19.59 -5.88
CA ILE A 70 15.51 -19.85 -6.04
C ILE A 70 14.74 -18.92 -5.10
N GLY A 71 14.30 -17.77 -5.60
CA GLY A 71 13.44 -16.86 -4.84
C GLY A 71 13.44 -15.42 -5.33
N PRO A 72 12.51 -14.61 -4.79
CA PRO A 72 12.49 -13.16 -5.01
C PRO A 72 13.76 -12.51 -4.46
N GLN A 73 14.16 -11.38 -5.05
CA GLN A 73 15.37 -10.67 -4.64
C GLN A 73 15.20 -9.97 -3.28
N ALA A 74 16.31 -9.68 -2.60
CA ALA A 74 16.28 -9.03 -1.29
C ALA A 74 15.58 -7.66 -1.34
N GLY A 75 15.66 -6.95 -2.47
CA GLY A 75 14.92 -5.70 -2.69
C GLY A 75 13.40 -5.92 -2.72
N GLU A 76 12.93 -6.96 -3.39
CA GLU A 76 11.51 -7.31 -3.47
C GLU A 76 10.97 -7.75 -2.11
N GLN A 77 11.72 -8.55 -1.36
CA GLN A 77 11.35 -8.95 0.00
C GLN A 77 11.28 -7.77 0.97
N ARG A 78 12.21 -6.81 0.86
CA ARG A 78 12.14 -5.55 1.63
C ARG A 78 10.94 -4.71 1.24
N ALA A 79 10.65 -4.60 -0.05
CA ALA A 79 9.49 -3.87 -0.53
C ALA A 79 8.20 -4.48 0.00
N LEU A 80 8.07 -5.81 -0.08
CA LEU A 80 6.96 -6.57 0.50
C LEU A 80 6.84 -6.34 2.01
N CYS A 81 7.97 -6.33 2.74
CA CYS A 81 7.96 -6.02 4.18
C CYS A 81 7.36 -4.64 4.47
N ILE A 82 7.81 -3.61 3.77
CA ILE A 82 7.34 -2.23 3.95
C ILE A 82 5.85 -2.11 3.59
N TYR A 83 5.43 -2.74 2.48
CA TYR A 83 4.03 -2.76 2.05
C TYR A 83 3.13 -3.41 3.11
N THR A 84 3.51 -4.59 3.58
CA THR A 84 2.74 -5.33 4.59
C THR A 84 2.75 -4.59 5.93
N TYR A 85 3.87 -3.97 6.32
CA TYR A 85 3.93 -3.10 7.50
C TYR A 85 2.92 -1.96 7.40
N ALA A 86 2.91 -1.24 6.27
CA ALA A 86 2.00 -0.13 6.04
C ALA A 86 0.55 -0.58 6.17
N LYS A 87 0.19 -1.72 5.55
CA LYS A 87 -1.15 -2.32 5.65
C LYS A 87 -1.53 -2.72 7.07
N LEU A 88 -0.63 -3.32 7.85
CA LEU A 88 -0.91 -3.77 9.21
C LEU A 88 -1.07 -2.60 10.20
N THR A 89 -0.44 -1.46 9.92
CA THR A 89 -0.39 -0.31 10.82
C THR A 89 -1.22 0.89 10.36
N SER A 90 -1.85 0.78 9.18
CA SER A 90 -2.47 1.90 8.46
C SER A 90 -1.54 3.12 8.29
N ASP A 91 -0.21 2.93 8.27
CA ASP A 91 0.76 4.02 8.21
C ASP A 91 1.08 4.41 6.75
N PRO A 92 0.55 5.54 6.22
CA PRO A 92 0.83 5.96 4.86
C PRO A 92 2.28 6.40 4.64
N SER A 93 3.00 6.80 5.69
CA SER A 93 4.40 7.25 5.59
C SER A 93 5.34 6.10 5.25
N ALA A 94 4.98 4.86 5.62
CA ALA A 94 5.72 3.68 5.21
C ALA A 94 5.66 3.47 3.69
N CYS A 95 4.53 3.77 3.03
CA CYS A 95 4.44 3.70 1.57
C CYS A 95 5.37 4.71 0.87
N GLU A 96 5.76 5.83 1.51
CA GLU A 96 6.73 6.77 0.95
C GLU A 96 8.09 6.09 0.68
N LEU A 97 8.48 5.12 1.51
CA LEU A 97 9.73 4.36 1.33
C LEU A 97 9.74 3.49 0.06
N LEU A 98 8.57 3.28 -0.56
CA LEU A 98 8.41 2.55 -1.82
C LEU A 98 8.30 3.47 -3.03
N MET A 99 8.28 4.79 -2.83
CA MET A 99 8.12 5.76 -3.93
C MET A 99 9.45 5.98 -4.66
N PRO A 100 9.42 6.25 -5.98
CA PRO A 100 8.25 6.44 -6.85
C PRO A 100 7.81 5.17 -7.60
N SER A 101 8.00 3.98 -7.03
CA SER A 101 7.66 2.74 -7.73
C SER A 101 6.14 2.55 -7.88
N ALA A 102 5.72 1.73 -8.85
CA ALA A 102 4.33 1.26 -8.97
C ALA A 102 3.85 0.58 -7.67
N TYR A 103 4.78 -0.05 -6.93
CA TYR A 103 4.50 -0.71 -5.66
C TYR A 103 4.12 0.29 -4.55
N GLY A 104 4.76 1.46 -4.52
CA GLY A 104 4.39 2.54 -3.59
C GLY A 104 3.00 3.11 -3.87
N TRP A 105 2.63 3.28 -5.14
CA TRP A 105 1.27 3.68 -5.51
C TRP A 105 0.23 2.60 -5.18
N SER A 106 0.57 1.33 -5.36
CA SER A 106 -0.29 0.21 -4.95
C SER A 106 -0.51 0.20 -3.43
N CYS A 107 0.54 0.45 -2.65
CA CYS A 107 0.49 0.54 -1.19
C CYS A 107 -0.51 1.62 -0.74
N LEU A 108 -0.39 2.83 -1.30
CA LEU A 108 -1.32 3.93 -1.02
C LEU A 108 -2.76 3.61 -1.45
N GLY A 109 -2.95 2.91 -2.58
CA GLY A 109 -4.26 2.49 -3.06
C GLY A 109 -4.96 1.54 -2.10
N GLU A 110 -4.24 0.53 -1.60
CA GLU A 110 -4.74 -0.43 -0.61
C GLU A 110 -5.13 0.28 0.69
N LEU A 111 -4.26 1.16 1.21
CA LEU A 111 -4.54 1.95 2.41
C LEU A 111 -5.75 2.86 2.22
N SER A 112 -5.93 3.48 1.05
CA SER A 112 -7.13 4.28 0.77
C SER A 112 -8.41 3.44 0.85
N GLY A 113 -8.35 2.15 0.52
CA GLY A 113 -9.48 1.24 0.64
C GLY A 113 -9.88 1.01 2.09
N THR A 114 -8.89 0.78 2.96
CA THR A 114 -9.09 0.52 4.40
C THR A 114 -9.48 1.80 5.16
N VAL A 115 -8.73 2.89 4.98
CA VAL A 115 -8.91 4.17 5.70
C VAL A 115 -10.27 4.83 5.38
N PHE A 116 -10.81 4.56 4.20
CA PHE A 116 -12.13 5.04 3.78
C PHE A 116 -13.13 3.90 3.52
N GLU A 117 -12.99 2.79 4.24
CA GLU A 117 -13.96 1.70 4.22
C GLU A 117 -15.31 2.14 4.81
N GLY A 118 -16.39 1.50 4.37
CA GLY A 118 -17.74 1.69 4.94
C GLY A 118 -18.59 2.76 4.25
N LYS A 119 -18.25 3.22 3.04
CA LYS A 119 -19.06 4.22 2.30
C LYS A 119 -20.49 3.73 2.12
N PRO A 120 -21.50 4.61 2.29
CA PRO A 120 -22.90 4.21 2.13
C PRO A 120 -23.20 3.77 0.71
N CYS A 121 -22.62 4.46 -0.27
CA CYS A 121 -22.80 4.18 -1.68
C CYS A 121 -21.46 3.99 -2.41
N ASN A 122 -21.43 3.08 -3.37
CA ASN A 122 -20.27 2.78 -4.22
C ASN A 122 -20.69 2.85 -5.69
N TYR A 123 -19.90 3.56 -6.51
CA TYR A 123 -20.11 3.65 -7.95
C TYR A 123 -19.24 2.63 -8.69
N SER A 124 -19.88 1.79 -9.51
CA SER A 124 -19.21 0.84 -10.40
C SER A 124 -19.12 1.40 -11.81
N SER A 125 -17.91 1.78 -12.24
CA SER A 125 -17.69 2.28 -13.60
C SER A 125 -17.87 1.21 -14.69
N VAL A 126 -17.83 -0.08 -14.32
CA VAL A 126 -18.01 -1.20 -15.27
C VAL A 126 -19.48 -1.34 -15.68
N ARG A 127 -20.39 -1.08 -14.75
CA ARG A 127 -21.84 -1.22 -14.96
C ARG A 127 -22.58 0.10 -15.05
N ASP A 128 -21.87 1.21 -14.80
CA ASP A 128 -22.44 2.54 -14.65
C ASP A 128 -23.61 2.54 -13.64
N GLU A 129 -23.40 1.89 -12.49
CA GLU A 129 -24.39 1.75 -11.43
C GLU A 129 -23.87 2.30 -10.09
N VAL A 130 -24.77 2.82 -9.27
CA VAL A 130 -24.51 3.16 -7.85
C VAL A 130 -25.21 2.15 -6.99
N TYR A 131 -24.44 1.47 -6.14
CA TYR A 131 -24.95 0.56 -5.13
C TYR A 131 -24.84 1.20 -3.75
N CYS A 132 -25.97 1.36 -3.06
CA CYS A 132 -26.01 1.80 -1.66
C CYS A 132 -26.33 0.63 -0.73
N ASN A 133 -25.51 0.45 0.29
CA ASN A 133 -25.46 -0.73 1.15
C ASN A 133 -26.67 -0.80 2.11
N ARG A 134 -27.20 -2.03 2.30
CA ARG A 134 -28.29 -2.36 3.23
C ARG A 134 -28.02 -2.00 4.69
N ASN A 135 -26.78 -1.89 5.12
CA ASN A 135 -26.40 -1.60 6.50
C ASN A 135 -26.68 -0.14 6.91
N PHE A 136 -27.16 0.69 5.99
CA PHE A 136 -27.57 2.08 6.25
C PHE A 136 -29.08 2.18 6.49
N SER A 137 -29.49 3.23 7.19
CA SER A 137 -30.88 3.45 7.65
C SER A 137 -31.93 3.41 6.53
N GLU A 138 -31.53 3.64 5.28
CA GLU A 138 -32.41 3.74 4.12
C GLU A 138 -32.45 2.45 3.27
N GLY A 139 -31.72 1.39 3.65
CA GLY A 139 -31.75 0.08 3.00
C GLY A 139 -30.99 -0.02 1.68
N GLU A 140 -31.06 -1.20 1.05
CA GLU A 140 -30.32 -1.51 -0.18
C GLU A 140 -30.98 -0.88 -1.41
N LEU A 141 -30.17 -0.27 -2.30
CA LEU A 141 -30.65 0.29 -3.56
C LEU A 141 -29.54 0.29 -4.60
N THR A 142 -29.91 -0.05 -5.83
CA THR A 142 -29.07 0.11 -7.01
C THR A 142 -29.72 1.10 -7.96
N ILE A 143 -28.96 2.08 -8.43
CA ILE A 143 -29.37 3.01 -9.49
C ILE A 143 -28.52 2.77 -10.72
N GLU A 144 -29.18 2.47 -11.84
CA GLU A 144 -28.54 2.41 -13.16
C GLU A 144 -28.47 3.81 -13.76
N GLN A 145 -27.36 4.13 -14.45
CA GLN A 145 -27.16 5.41 -15.15
C GLN A 145 -27.40 6.64 -14.26
N PRO A 146 -26.69 6.75 -13.12
CA PRO A 146 -26.91 7.82 -12.18
C PRO A 146 -26.58 9.20 -12.80
N GLN A 147 -27.37 10.22 -12.47
CA GLN A 147 -27.15 11.59 -12.91
C GLN A 147 -26.46 12.41 -11.82
N ILE A 148 -25.33 13.03 -12.15
CA ILE A 148 -24.58 13.89 -11.22
C ILE A 148 -24.87 15.39 -11.42
N GLU A 149 -25.72 15.76 -12.38
CA GLU A 149 -25.99 17.16 -12.72
C GLU A 149 -26.98 17.84 -11.77
N ASP A 150 -27.91 17.09 -11.18
CA ASP A 150 -28.87 17.60 -10.22
C ASP A 150 -29.05 16.59 -9.08
N CYS A 151 -28.41 16.88 -7.94
CA CYS A 151 -28.48 16.02 -6.76
C CYS A 151 -29.86 16.06 -6.08
N ASN A 152 -30.74 17.01 -6.43
CA ASN A 152 -32.10 17.04 -5.89
C ASN A 152 -33.01 15.96 -6.48
N LEU A 153 -32.59 15.29 -7.56
CA LEU A 153 -33.28 14.13 -8.13
C LEU A 153 -33.34 12.95 -7.15
N TYR A 154 -32.42 12.90 -6.17
CA TYR A 154 -32.36 11.83 -5.20
C TYR A 154 -33.12 12.19 -3.92
N SER A 155 -34.18 11.43 -3.62
CA SER A 155 -34.94 11.55 -2.38
C SER A 155 -34.16 11.05 -1.16
N ARG A 156 -33.35 10.01 -1.36
CA ARG A 156 -32.48 9.39 -0.36
C ARG A 156 -31.27 10.26 -0.01
N THR A 157 -30.95 10.33 1.28
CA THR A 157 -29.89 11.22 1.77
C THR A 157 -28.52 10.77 1.30
N ASP A 158 -28.24 9.46 1.42
CA ASP A 158 -26.95 8.87 1.05
C ASP A 158 -26.63 9.01 -0.45
N LEU A 159 -27.63 8.87 -1.31
CA LEU A 159 -27.50 9.11 -2.75
C LEU A 159 -27.27 10.58 -3.10
N ARG A 160 -27.96 11.49 -2.40
CA ARG A 160 -27.74 12.93 -2.58
C ARG A 160 -26.32 13.32 -2.19
N GLU A 161 -25.83 12.80 -1.07
CA GLU A 161 -24.44 12.99 -0.62
C GLU A 161 -23.42 12.38 -1.60
N TRP A 162 -23.69 11.16 -2.10
CA TRP A 162 -22.89 10.54 -3.16
C TRP A 162 -22.82 11.42 -4.42
N CYS A 163 -23.94 12.03 -4.83
CA CYS A 163 -23.99 12.93 -5.98
C CYS A 163 -23.11 14.17 -5.76
N HIS A 164 -23.21 14.84 -4.61
CA HIS A 164 -22.35 15.99 -4.28
C HIS A 164 -20.85 15.62 -4.21
N PHE A 165 -20.56 14.43 -3.68
CA PHE A 165 -19.22 13.86 -3.69
C PHE A 165 -18.69 13.65 -5.12
N GLU A 166 -19.45 13.00 -6.00
CA GLU A 166 -19.01 12.73 -7.39
C GLU A 166 -18.86 14.01 -8.21
N ARG A 167 -19.73 15.01 -8.00
CA ARG A 167 -19.57 16.35 -8.59
C ARG A 167 -18.25 16.97 -8.16
N THR A 168 -17.98 16.99 -6.86
CA THR A 168 -16.70 17.51 -6.33
C THR A 168 -15.51 16.76 -6.90
N LYS A 169 -15.60 15.45 -7.10
CA LYS A 169 -14.51 14.65 -7.67
C LYS A 169 -14.29 14.91 -9.17
N ARG A 170 -15.36 14.99 -9.97
CA ARG A 170 -15.28 14.98 -11.46
C ARG A 170 -15.32 16.36 -12.09
N ARG A 171 -16.02 17.33 -11.49
CA ARG A 171 -16.23 18.66 -12.09
C ARG A 171 -15.10 19.61 -11.70
N GLU A 172 -14.53 20.28 -12.70
CA GLU A 172 -13.55 21.34 -12.47
C GLU A 172 -14.16 22.51 -11.70
N GLY A 173 -13.41 23.09 -10.76
CA GLY A 173 -13.86 24.25 -9.97
C GLY A 173 -14.98 23.99 -8.95
N VAL A 174 -15.56 22.79 -8.90
CA VAL A 174 -16.66 22.46 -7.98
C VAL A 174 -16.14 21.92 -6.64
N HIS A 175 -16.63 22.48 -5.52
CA HIS A 175 -16.39 22.01 -4.15
C HIS A 175 -17.71 22.04 -3.37
N GLU A 176 -18.35 20.88 -3.24
CA GLU A 176 -19.69 20.73 -2.63
C GLU A 176 -19.67 19.85 -1.38
N CYS A 177 -18.50 19.63 -0.76
CA CYS A 177 -18.38 18.79 0.43
C CYS A 177 -19.22 19.28 1.62
N ASN A 178 -19.51 20.59 1.70
CA ASN A 178 -20.39 21.17 2.72
C ASN A 178 -21.85 20.68 2.65
N ALA A 179 -22.27 20.06 1.54
CA ALA A 179 -23.61 19.46 1.41
C ALA A 179 -23.68 18.02 1.97
N ILE A 180 -22.57 17.49 2.49
CA ILE A 180 -22.44 16.12 2.98
C ILE A 180 -22.38 16.12 4.51
N ASN A 181 -23.31 15.41 5.14
CA ASN A 181 -23.38 15.29 6.59
C ASN A 181 -22.75 14.01 7.11
N HIS A 182 -22.72 12.93 6.31
CA HIS A 182 -22.10 11.68 6.74
C HIS A 182 -20.58 11.87 6.94
N PRO A 183 -20.03 11.72 8.17
CA PRO A 183 -18.67 12.16 8.50
C PRO A 183 -17.58 11.57 7.60
N MET A 184 -17.67 10.27 7.30
CA MET A 184 -16.68 9.62 6.45
C MET A 184 -16.84 9.96 4.96
N VAL A 185 -18.06 10.25 4.48
CA VAL A 185 -18.26 10.69 3.09
C VAL A 185 -17.72 12.11 2.93
N LEU A 186 -17.93 12.96 3.94
CA LEU A 186 -17.34 14.29 4.02
C LEU A 186 -15.81 14.23 3.96
N ASP A 187 -15.17 13.45 4.84
CA ASP A 187 -13.71 13.28 4.84
C ASP A 187 -13.17 12.79 3.48
N TYR A 188 -13.87 11.84 2.85
CA TYR A 188 -13.50 11.34 1.53
C TYR A 188 -13.70 12.38 0.42
N CYS A 189 -14.73 13.21 0.53
CA CYS A 189 -14.96 14.33 -0.37
C CYS A 189 -13.82 15.35 -0.30
N GLU A 190 -13.45 15.77 0.91
CA GLU A 190 -12.35 16.73 1.12
C GLU A 190 -11.01 16.17 0.63
N TYR A 191 -10.75 14.89 0.88
CA TYR A 191 -9.59 14.18 0.32
C TYR A 191 -9.55 14.21 -1.22
N ASN A 192 -10.65 13.87 -1.89
CA ASN A 192 -10.70 13.90 -3.36
C ASN A 192 -10.57 15.32 -3.91
N TYR A 193 -11.12 16.31 -3.21
CA TYR A 193 -10.94 17.73 -3.56
C TYR A 193 -9.46 18.13 -3.44
N ALA A 194 -8.78 17.77 -2.36
CA ALA A 194 -7.35 18.05 -2.17
C ALA A 194 -6.47 17.41 -3.26
N ILE A 195 -6.78 16.16 -3.68
CA ILE A 195 -6.11 15.52 -4.82
C ILE A 195 -6.36 16.30 -6.10
N LYS A 196 -7.62 16.64 -6.39
CA LYS A 196 -8.02 17.35 -7.61
C LYS A 196 -7.29 18.69 -7.72
N MET A 197 -7.19 19.43 -6.61
CA MET A 197 -6.50 20.71 -6.54
C MET A 197 -4.97 20.58 -6.42
N ARG A 198 -4.47 19.36 -6.16
CA ARG A 198 -3.05 19.07 -5.91
C ARG A 198 -2.46 19.93 -4.78
N ASP A 199 -3.24 20.13 -3.72
CA ASP A 199 -2.85 20.98 -2.59
C ASP A 199 -3.01 20.21 -1.26
N PRO A 200 -1.89 19.79 -0.63
CA PRO A 200 -1.93 19.09 0.65
C PRO A 200 -2.53 19.91 1.80
N SER A 201 -2.51 21.25 1.72
CA SER A 201 -3.06 22.10 2.77
C SER A 201 -4.58 21.97 2.91
N LEU A 202 -5.27 21.59 1.82
CA LEU A 202 -6.71 21.33 1.82
C LEU A 202 -7.09 20.09 2.63
N CYS A 203 -6.14 19.19 2.92
CA CYS A 203 -6.37 18.05 3.80
C CYS A 203 -6.71 18.46 5.24
N ALA A 204 -6.46 19.71 5.65
CA ALA A 204 -6.85 20.23 6.96
C ALA A 204 -8.36 20.20 7.21
N ALA A 205 -9.19 20.15 6.16
CA ALA A 205 -10.64 20.02 6.27
C ALA A 205 -11.11 18.63 6.71
N VAL A 206 -10.29 17.60 6.49
CA VAL A 206 -10.56 16.21 6.90
C VAL A 206 -10.57 16.11 8.44
N LYS A 207 -11.68 15.63 9.00
CA LYS A 207 -11.95 15.62 10.43
C LYS A 207 -11.21 14.51 11.15
N ASP A 208 -11.31 13.30 10.62
CA ASP A 208 -10.62 12.14 11.17
C ASP A 208 -9.09 12.26 11.01
N GLU A 209 -8.34 11.99 12.08
CA GLU A 209 -6.89 12.20 12.11
C GLU A 209 -6.14 11.22 11.20
N GLU A 210 -6.56 9.95 11.17
CA GLU A 210 -5.96 8.92 10.32
C GLU A 210 -6.17 9.25 8.84
N ARG A 211 -7.42 9.58 8.45
CA ARG A 211 -7.75 10.02 7.09
C ARG A 211 -7.03 11.30 6.69
N ARG A 212 -6.87 12.25 7.62
CA ARG A 212 -6.14 13.50 7.36
C ARG A 212 -4.66 13.25 7.12
N SER A 213 -4.04 12.38 7.92
CA SER A 213 -2.65 11.96 7.74
C SER A 213 -2.44 11.28 6.38
N PHE A 214 -3.34 10.35 6.03
CA PHE A 214 -3.36 9.70 4.72
C PHE A 214 -3.51 10.72 3.57
N CYS A 215 -4.48 11.62 3.65
CA CYS A 215 -4.72 12.67 2.65
C CYS A 215 -3.45 13.50 2.43
N THR A 216 -2.86 14.00 3.52
CA THR A 216 -1.69 14.88 3.45
C THR A 216 -0.52 14.17 2.78
N THR A 217 -0.27 12.93 3.16
CA THR A 217 0.80 12.10 2.59
C THR A 217 0.54 11.81 1.11
N TYR A 218 -0.66 11.32 0.76
CA TYR A 218 -1.02 10.98 -0.61
C TYR A 218 -0.89 12.18 -1.56
N VAL A 219 -1.49 13.32 -1.19
CA VAL A 219 -1.48 14.53 -2.02
C VAL A 219 -0.05 15.05 -2.18
N SER A 220 0.74 15.10 -1.10
CA SER A 220 2.15 15.53 -1.16
C SER A 220 2.99 14.66 -2.11
N LEU A 221 2.84 13.33 -2.02
CA LEU A 221 3.54 12.41 -2.90
C LEU A 221 3.05 12.53 -4.36
N SER A 222 1.75 12.76 -4.57
CA SER A 222 1.19 13.00 -5.91
C SER A 222 1.75 14.25 -6.56
N VAL A 223 1.90 15.35 -5.82
CA VAL A 223 2.53 16.58 -6.29
C VAL A 223 4.00 16.32 -6.64
N LYS A 224 4.72 15.64 -5.74
CA LYS A 224 6.15 15.36 -5.86
C LYS A 224 6.50 14.44 -7.04
N TYR A 225 5.68 13.42 -7.30
CA TYR A 225 6.05 12.34 -8.22
C TYR A 225 5.14 12.20 -9.46
N ARG A 226 3.93 12.77 -9.46
CA ARG A 226 3.06 12.85 -10.65
C ARG A 226 3.07 14.25 -11.28
N GLY A 227 3.93 15.15 -10.78
CA GLY A 227 4.07 16.53 -11.24
C GLY A 227 4.85 16.66 -12.55
N ASN A 228 4.17 16.31 -13.66
CA ASN A 228 4.18 16.88 -15.03
C ASN A 228 3.81 15.78 -16.03
#